data_AF-A0A378VX95-F1
#
_entry.id   AF-A0A378VX95-F1
#
_cell.length_a   1.000
_cell.length_b   1.000
_cell.length_c   1.000
_cell.angle_alpha   90.00
_cell.angle_beta   90.00
_cell.angle_gamma   90.00
#
_symmetry.space_group_name_H-M   'P 1'
#
loop_
_entity.id
_entity.type
_entity.pdbx_description
1 polymer ?
#
loop_
_entity_poly.entity_id
_entity_poly.type
_entity_poly.pdbx_seq_one_letter_code
_entity_poly.pdbx_strand_id
1 'polypeptide(L)'
;MGRRQIEDIYGGVLDGLKEYGRLSELFGADANKAVTEADKVVREWGRLKEEDAKALADLMHDATLAKVDADPLMRKDARGRLDGIRTALDIADGKIAKARAAVASAGARTARADAAYNKAQRAADKAAYALEKAQEKHGREILADEADMRLRRLFYADSEAKRALRRAGADAAAESRAKTDAVRMLEQARADVKRLEKDEVGAQKALKGLALLNRRFAGLPDAAQRVYRKARDDYRAHFGQVRDALAERLARAGQDAETVRRLKERFDNELGGVYFPLARFGDYLVVVKDADGNSANVSRAETLSEAEKLRDALKADFGPGFKVSPVMKSRDYIRSRDAVGSGFMRELGEAVGMLDLDPAQRARLNDTLTQLYLNSLPDTSWAKHGIHRKGVPGFSDDARRAYAQNMGSGANYLAKLRYADRMAEQLDVMQDLWTGANMRRVSTSVSCSVWRMR
;
A
#
# COMPACT_ATOMS: atom_id res chain seq x y z
N MET A 1 -25.02 -29.40 -13.86
CA MET A 1 -23.78 -30.19 -13.70
C MET A 1 -22.93 -29.53 -12.63
N GLY A 2 -22.42 -30.30 -11.67
CA GLY A 2 -21.49 -29.80 -10.64
C GLY A 2 -20.07 -29.64 -11.19
N ARG A 3 -19.22 -28.85 -10.52
CA ARG A 3 -17.85 -28.54 -11.00
C ARG A 3 -17.01 -29.78 -11.31
N ARG A 4 -17.03 -30.79 -10.43
CA ARG A 4 -16.33 -32.08 -10.67
C ARG A 4 -16.82 -32.79 -11.93
N GLN A 5 -18.12 -32.76 -12.23
CA GLN A 5 -18.66 -33.36 -13.45
C GLN A 5 -18.17 -32.62 -14.71
N ILE A 6 -17.96 -31.30 -14.63
CA ILE A 6 -17.40 -30.51 -15.72
C ILE A 6 -15.91 -30.85 -15.91
N GLU A 7 -15.15 -30.99 -14.82
CA GLU A 7 -13.76 -31.43 -14.84
C GLU A 7 -13.60 -32.85 -15.40
N ASP A 8 -14.47 -33.78 -15.02
CA ASP A 8 -14.45 -35.17 -15.50
C ASP A 8 -14.71 -35.26 -17.02
N ILE A 9 -15.62 -34.42 -17.53
CA ILE A 9 -16.01 -34.43 -18.95
C ILE A 9 -15.00 -33.64 -19.80
N TYR A 10 -14.56 -32.47 -19.35
CA TYR A 10 -13.80 -31.52 -20.17
C TYR A 10 -12.35 -31.33 -19.73
N GLY A 11 -11.93 -31.88 -18.59
CA GLY A 11 -10.58 -31.69 -18.03
C GLY A 11 -9.45 -32.37 -18.79
N GLY A 12 -9.77 -33.20 -19.79
CA GLY A 12 -8.80 -33.71 -20.77
C GLY A 12 -8.67 -32.84 -22.02
N VAL A 13 -9.54 -31.85 -22.20
CA VAL A 13 -9.65 -31.03 -23.44
C VAL A 13 -9.39 -29.54 -23.17
N LEU A 14 -9.79 -29.05 -22.00
CA LEU A 14 -9.57 -27.66 -21.57
C LEU A 14 -8.37 -27.60 -20.63
N ASP A 15 -7.20 -27.28 -21.16
CA ASP A 15 -6.02 -27.02 -20.32
C ASP A 15 -6.34 -25.86 -19.36
N GLY A 16 -5.88 -25.99 -18.11
CA GLY A 16 -6.21 -25.07 -17.02
C GLY A 16 -7.48 -25.40 -16.24
N LEU A 17 -8.43 -26.19 -16.77
CA LEU A 17 -9.68 -26.52 -16.06
C LEU A 17 -9.43 -27.30 -14.76
N LYS A 18 -8.51 -28.27 -14.77
CA LYS A 18 -8.15 -29.06 -13.57
C LYS A 18 -7.50 -28.18 -12.50
N GLU A 19 -6.62 -27.28 -12.89
CA GLU A 19 -5.96 -26.37 -11.95
C GLU A 19 -6.94 -25.33 -11.40
N TYR A 20 -7.82 -24.79 -12.25
CA TYR A 20 -8.94 -23.94 -11.81
C TYR A 20 -9.82 -24.65 -10.77
N GLY A 21 -10.19 -25.90 -11.05
CA GLY A 21 -10.93 -26.77 -10.14
C GLY A 21 -10.26 -26.91 -8.78
N ARG A 22 -8.98 -27.27 -8.78
CA ARG A 22 -8.14 -27.41 -7.57
C ARG A 22 -8.05 -26.10 -6.78
N LEU A 23 -7.80 -24.97 -7.45
CA LEU A 23 -7.72 -23.65 -6.79
C LEU A 23 -9.06 -23.24 -6.19
N SER A 24 -10.16 -23.55 -6.87
CA SER A 24 -11.52 -23.30 -6.38
C SER A 24 -11.86 -24.17 -5.16
N GLU A 25 -11.37 -25.42 -5.10
CA GLU A 25 -11.48 -26.26 -3.89
C GLU A 25 -10.70 -25.70 -2.72
N LEU A 26 -9.45 -25.30 -2.95
CA LEU A 26 -8.62 -24.67 -1.90
C LEU A 26 -9.24 -23.37 -1.39
N PHE A 27 -9.77 -22.55 -2.29
CA PHE A 27 -10.51 -21.34 -1.92
C PHE A 27 -11.65 -21.65 -0.94
N GLY A 28 -12.50 -22.63 -1.28
CA GLY A 28 -13.62 -23.02 -0.42
C GLY A 28 -13.17 -23.63 0.90
N ALA A 29 -12.13 -24.46 0.88
CA ALA A 29 -11.58 -25.11 2.07
C ALA A 29 -10.99 -24.10 3.05
N ASP A 30 -10.17 -23.16 2.57
CA ASP A 30 -9.54 -22.13 3.40
C ASP A 30 -10.58 -21.20 4.04
N ALA A 31 -11.55 -20.74 3.25
CA ALA A 31 -12.62 -19.88 3.76
C ALA A 31 -13.46 -20.60 4.84
N ASN A 32 -13.86 -21.84 4.58
CA ASN A 32 -14.66 -22.62 5.53
C ASN A 32 -13.90 -22.96 6.81
N LYS A 33 -12.61 -23.27 6.71
CA LYS A 33 -11.78 -23.59 7.88
C LYS A 33 -11.71 -22.40 8.84
N ALA A 34 -11.42 -21.21 8.32
CA ALA A 34 -11.33 -20.01 9.16
C ALA A 34 -12.67 -19.65 9.81
N VAL A 35 -13.79 -19.79 9.09
CA VAL A 35 -15.16 -19.61 9.66
C VAL A 35 -15.41 -20.62 10.78
N THR A 36 -15.05 -21.88 10.57
CA THR A 36 -15.28 -22.96 11.54
C THR A 36 -14.49 -22.73 12.84
N GLU A 37 -13.23 -22.30 12.75
CA GLU A 37 -12.43 -21.97 13.93
C GLU A 37 -12.98 -20.74 14.67
N ALA A 38 -13.39 -19.70 13.93
CA ALA A 38 -13.99 -18.51 14.51
C ALA A 38 -15.31 -18.83 15.24
N ASP A 39 -16.15 -19.72 14.72
CA ASP A 39 -17.42 -20.11 15.34
C ASP A 39 -17.21 -20.74 16.73
N LYS A 40 -16.10 -21.45 16.96
CA LYS A 40 -15.76 -21.97 18.30
C LYS A 40 -15.62 -20.84 19.32
N VAL A 41 -14.90 -19.78 18.94
CA VAL A 41 -14.71 -18.60 19.80
C VAL A 41 -16.03 -17.85 20.00
N VAL A 42 -16.85 -17.70 18.95
CA VAL A 42 -18.17 -17.05 19.04
C VAL A 42 -19.08 -17.80 20.02
N ARG A 43 -19.08 -19.13 20.00
CA ARG A 43 -19.85 -19.97 20.94
C ARG A 43 -19.34 -19.85 22.37
N GLU A 44 -18.01 -19.81 22.58
CA GLU A 44 -17.44 -19.57 23.90
C GLU A 44 -17.81 -18.18 24.44
N TRP A 45 -17.70 -17.16 23.60
CA TRP A 45 -18.09 -15.79 23.93
C TRP A 45 -19.59 -15.70 24.28
N GLY A 46 -20.45 -16.38 23.52
CA GLY A 46 -21.89 -16.40 23.77
C GLY A 46 -22.33 -17.06 25.08
N ARG A 47 -21.43 -17.77 25.78
CA ARG A 47 -21.69 -18.34 27.11
C ARG A 47 -21.30 -17.41 28.26
N LEU A 48 -20.64 -16.29 27.97
CA LEU A 48 -20.30 -15.29 28.98
C LEU A 48 -21.58 -14.59 29.45
N LYS A 49 -21.58 -14.14 30.72
CA LYS A 49 -22.61 -13.22 31.19
C LYS A 49 -22.51 -11.91 30.43
N GLU A 50 -23.62 -11.19 30.32
CA GLU A 50 -23.69 -9.91 29.61
C GLU A 50 -22.68 -8.90 30.15
N GLU A 51 -22.57 -8.78 31.48
CA GLU A 51 -21.62 -7.91 32.17
C GLU A 51 -20.15 -8.24 31.85
N ASP A 52 -19.81 -9.54 31.82
CA ASP A 52 -18.46 -10.02 31.49
C ASP A 52 -18.14 -9.83 30.01
N ALA A 53 -19.12 -10.07 29.13
CA ALA A 53 -18.98 -9.86 27.69
C ALA A 53 -18.78 -8.38 27.35
N LYS A 54 -19.49 -7.48 28.04
CA LYS A 54 -19.30 -6.02 27.92
C LYS A 54 -17.93 -5.60 28.43
N ALA A 55 -17.53 -6.05 29.63
CA ALA A 55 -16.23 -5.74 30.20
C ALA A 55 -15.06 -6.22 29.31
N LEU A 56 -15.23 -7.40 28.68
CA LEU A 56 -14.31 -7.94 27.68
C LEU A 56 -14.24 -7.06 26.43
N ALA A 57 -15.40 -6.67 25.86
CA ALA A 57 -15.47 -5.81 24.68
C ALA A 57 -14.79 -4.45 24.93
N ASP A 58 -15.11 -3.80 26.04
CA ASP A 58 -14.50 -2.53 26.44
C ASP A 58 -12.98 -2.66 26.62
N LEU A 59 -12.52 -3.78 27.19
CA LEU A 59 -11.09 -4.04 27.34
C LEU A 59 -10.39 -4.22 25.98
N MET A 60 -11.01 -4.93 25.04
CA MET A 60 -10.48 -5.11 23.68
C MET A 60 -10.40 -3.77 22.92
N HIS A 61 -11.42 -2.92 23.04
CA HIS A 61 -11.41 -1.60 22.44
C HIS A 61 -10.32 -0.71 23.03
N ASP A 62 -10.21 -0.65 24.36
CA ASP A 62 -9.20 0.16 25.03
C ASP A 62 -7.78 -0.37 24.76
N ALA A 63 -7.58 -1.69 24.69
CA ALA A 63 -6.31 -2.31 24.30
C ALA A 63 -5.91 -1.91 22.87
N THR A 64 -6.87 -1.90 21.93
CA THR A 64 -6.65 -1.49 20.54
C THR A 64 -6.27 -0.01 20.44
N LEU A 65 -7.02 0.86 21.12
CA LEU A 65 -6.75 2.30 21.14
C LEU A 65 -5.40 2.61 21.80
N ALA A 66 -5.03 1.84 22.82
CA ALA A 66 -3.73 1.94 23.47
C ALA A 66 -2.60 1.26 22.70
N LYS A 67 -2.90 0.45 21.68
CA LYS A 67 -1.92 -0.38 20.94
C LYS A 67 -1.11 -1.32 21.86
N VAL A 68 -1.75 -1.83 22.90
CA VAL A 68 -1.11 -2.62 23.96
C VAL A 68 -1.99 -3.78 24.36
N ASP A 69 -1.36 -4.96 24.45
CA ASP A 69 -2.01 -6.15 24.98
C ASP A 69 -2.34 -5.98 26.47
N ALA A 70 -3.57 -6.30 26.84
CA ALA A 70 -4.01 -6.27 28.23
C ALA A 70 -3.59 -7.52 29.02
N ASP A 71 -3.15 -8.59 28.35
CA ASP A 71 -2.66 -9.80 28.99
C ASP A 71 -1.26 -9.55 29.59
N PRO A 72 -1.08 -9.72 30.92
CA PRO A 72 0.21 -9.51 31.58
C PRO A 72 1.36 -10.35 31.00
N LEU A 73 1.05 -11.50 30.38
CA LEU A 73 2.04 -12.35 29.72
C LEU A 73 2.76 -11.64 28.56
N MET A 74 2.11 -10.64 27.96
CA MET A 74 2.61 -9.90 26.79
C MET A 74 3.32 -8.59 27.17
N ARG A 75 3.55 -8.36 28.47
CA ARG A 75 4.24 -7.16 28.97
C ARG A 75 5.65 -6.99 28.40
N LYS A 76 6.35 -8.10 28.13
CA LYS A 76 7.69 -8.07 27.52
C LYS A 76 7.63 -7.55 26.08
N ASP A 77 6.57 -7.87 25.34
CA ASP A 77 6.40 -7.46 23.95
C ASP A 77 6.27 -5.94 23.82
N ALA A 78 5.50 -5.30 24.72
CA ALA A 78 5.35 -3.85 24.72
C ALA A 78 6.67 -3.10 24.99
N ARG A 79 7.51 -3.62 25.89
CA ARG A 79 8.86 -3.07 26.15
C ARG A 79 9.80 -3.34 24.99
N GLY A 80 9.82 -4.58 24.49
CA GLY A 80 10.63 -4.96 23.34
C GLY A 80 10.31 -4.14 22.09
N ARG A 81 9.04 -3.76 21.88
CA ARG A 81 8.63 -2.84 20.81
C ARG A 81 9.27 -1.46 20.98
N LEU A 82 9.22 -0.87 22.17
CA LEU A 82 9.85 0.43 22.43
C LEU A 82 11.36 0.37 22.20
N ASP A 83 12.03 -0.67 22.70
CA ASP A 83 13.46 -0.87 22.55
C ASP A 83 13.85 -1.08 21.08
N GLY A 84 13.02 -1.81 20.32
CA GLY A 84 13.18 -1.98 18.88
C GLY A 84 13.03 -0.68 18.10
N ILE A 85 12.07 0.17 18.45
CA ILE A 85 11.88 1.50 17.83
C ILE A 85 13.11 2.39 18.10
N ARG A 86 13.63 2.40 19.33
CA ARG A 86 14.84 3.15 19.68
C ARG A 86 16.06 2.69 18.89
N THR A 87 16.23 1.38 18.79
CA THR A 87 17.30 0.80 17.96
C THR A 87 17.15 1.21 16.48
N ALA A 88 15.92 1.24 15.96
CA ALA A 88 15.65 1.68 14.60
C ALA A 88 15.93 3.18 14.40
N LEU A 89 15.64 4.02 15.40
CA LEU A 89 15.99 5.45 15.41
C LEU A 89 17.50 5.64 15.31
N ASP A 90 18.28 4.95 16.14
CA ASP A 90 19.75 5.04 16.11
C ASP A 90 20.32 4.67 14.72
N ILE A 91 19.78 3.60 14.11
CA ILE A 91 20.16 3.18 12.75
C ILE A 91 19.76 4.25 11.72
N ALA A 92 18.56 4.83 11.84
CA ALA A 92 18.05 5.83 10.93
C ALA A 92 18.84 7.15 11.00
N ASP A 93 19.26 7.57 12.19
CA ASP A 93 20.16 8.72 12.38
C ASP A 93 21.52 8.49 11.71
N GLY A 94 22.06 7.26 11.82
CA GLY A 94 23.24 6.87 11.07
C GLY A 94 23.05 6.94 9.55
N LYS A 95 21.88 6.56 9.03
CA LYS A 95 21.53 6.70 7.60
C LYS A 95 21.42 8.17 7.19
N ILE A 96 20.84 9.03 8.02
CA ILE A 96 20.77 10.48 7.76
C ILE A 96 22.18 11.06 7.66
N ALA A 97 23.09 10.70 8.58
CA ALA A 97 24.47 11.17 8.53
C ALA A 97 25.15 10.79 7.21
N LYS A 98 25.01 9.52 6.78
CA LYS A 98 25.52 9.04 5.49
C LYS A 98 24.90 9.78 4.29
N ALA A 99 23.59 9.97 4.30
CA ALA A 99 22.88 10.68 3.22
C ALA A 99 23.30 12.15 3.13
N ARG A 100 23.49 12.84 4.26
CA ARG A 100 24.05 14.21 4.29
C ARG A 100 25.45 14.27 3.67
N ALA A 101 26.31 13.31 4.00
CA ALA A 101 27.65 13.22 3.40
C ALA A 101 27.59 12.97 1.89
N ALA A 102 26.67 12.13 1.42
CA ALA A 102 26.45 11.88 0.00
C ALA A 102 25.98 13.14 -0.74
N VAL A 103 25.04 13.91 -0.17
CA VAL A 103 24.59 15.19 -0.73
C VAL A 103 25.74 16.20 -0.82
N ALA A 104 26.56 16.30 0.23
CA ALA A 104 27.73 17.19 0.23
C ALA A 104 28.74 16.79 -0.87
N SER A 105 29.04 15.49 -0.99
CA SER A 105 29.94 14.95 -2.03
C SER A 105 29.39 15.20 -3.44
N ALA A 106 28.09 14.94 -3.67
CA ALA A 106 27.43 15.23 -4.94
C ALA A 106 27.48 16.72 -5.27
N GLY A 107 27.21 17.60 -4.29
CA GLY A 107 27.32 19.05 -4.46
C GLY A 107 28.72 19.50 -4.91
N ALA A 108 29.77 18.94 -4.32
CA ALA A 108 31.14 19.22 -4.72
C ALA A 108 31.46 18.73 -6.14
N ARG A 109 30.95 17.56 -6.55
CA ARG A 109 31.10 17.05 -7.92
C ARG A 109 30.35 17.89 -8.95
N THR A 110 29.10 18.26 -8.66
CA THR A 110 28.31 19.17 -9.51
C THR A 110 29.04 20.49 -9.72
N ALA A 111 29.58 21.10 -8.66
CA ALA A 111 30.34 22.36 -8.77
C ALA A 111 31.58 22.24 -9.68
N ARG A 112 32.30 21.10 -9.62
CA ARG A 112 33.43 20.83 -10.52
C ARG A 112 32.98 20.63 -11.97
N ALA A 113 31.90 19.89 -12.17
CA ALA A 113 31.34 19.64 -13.51
C ALA A 113 30.82 20.94 -14.14
N ASP A 114 30.14 21.80 -13.38
CA ASP A 114 29.68 23.12 -13.83
C ASP A 114 30.87 24.03 -14.17
N ALA A 115 31.94 24.01 -13.38
CA ALA A 115 33.17 24.75 -13.69
C ALA A 115 33.83 24.25 -14.98
N ALA A 116 33.86 22.93 -15.22
CA ALA A 116 34.37 22.33 -16.45
C ALA A 116 33.51 22.70 -17.65
N TYR A 117 32.18 22.67 -17.51
CA TYR A 117 31.22 23.11 -18.52
C TYR A 117 31.44 24.59 -18.88
N ASN A 118 31.51 25.47 -17.89
CA ASN A 118 31.75 26.90 -18.10
C ASN A 118 33.10 27.16 -18.80
N LYS A 119 34.15 26.39 -18.45
CA LYS A 119 35.45 26.47 -19.13
C LYS A 119 35.35 26.00 -20.59
N ALA A 120 34.66 24.89 -20.84
CA ALA A 120 34.45 24.36 -22.19
C ALA A 120 33.61 25.31 -23.05
N GLN A 121 32.60 25.96 -22.47
CA GLN A 121 31.77 26.96 -23.13
C GLN A 121 32.62 28.13 -23.61
N ARG A 122 33.42 28.73 -22.71
CA ARG A 122 34.34 29.83 -23.07
C ARG A 122 35.34 29.43 -24.14
N ALA A 123 35.82 28.19 -24.14
CA ALA A 123 36.72 27.69 -25.17
C ALA A 123 36.03 27.53 -26.52
N ALA A 124 34.79 27.00 -26.53
CA ALA A 124 33.97 26.90 -27.73
C ALA A 124 33.62 28.28 -28.30
N ASP A 125 33.23 29.24 -27.46
CA ASP A 125 32.92 30.61 -27.88
C ASP A 125 34.15 31.28 -28.52
N LYS A 126 35.33 31.12 -27.92
CA LYS A 126 36.60 31.64 -28.47
C LYS A 126 36.97 30.98 -29.80
N ALA A 127 36.81 29.67 -29.92
CA ALA A 127 37.13 28.94 -31.15
C ALA A 127 36.16 29.32 -32.27
N ALA A 128 34.87 29.44 -31.97
CA ALA A 128 33.84 29.89 -32.90
C ALA A 128 34.11 31.33 -33.37
N TYR A 129 34.43 32.25 -32.44
CA TYR A 129 34.79 33.63 -32.78
C TYR A 129 36.04 33.72 -33.67
N ALA A 130 37.09 32.96 -33.33
CA ALA A 130 38.32 32.94 -34.12
C ALA A 130 38.09 32.40 -35.55
N LEU A 131 37.25 31.37 -35.67
CA LEU A 131 36.84 30.82 -36.96
C LEU A 131 36.01 31.83 -37.78
N GLU A 132 35.04 32.48 -37.15
CA GLU A 132 34.20 33.52 -37.78
C GLU A 132 35.07 34.68 -38.30
N LYS A 133 35.99 35.19 -37.49
CA LYS A 133 36.92 36.25 -37.92
C LYS A 133 37.87 35.83 -39.04
N ALA A 134 38.30 34.57 -39.06
CA ALA A 134 39.09 34.07 -40.17
C ALA A 134 38.26 33.97 -41.46
N GLN A 135 37.00 33.53 -41.37
CA GLN A 135 36.07 33.43 -42.50
C GLN A 135 35.68 34.81 -43.06
N GLU A 136 35.48 35.82 -42.21
CA GLU A 136 35.23 37.20 -42.63
C GLU A 136 36.40 37.76 -43.46
N LYS A 137 37.64 37.40 -43.11
CA LYS A 137 38.85 37.93 -43.75
C LYS A 137 39.26 37.20 -45.03
N HIS A 138 39.04 35.89 -45.09
CA HIS A 138 39.60 35.01 -46.13
C HIS A 138 38.53 34.30 -46.98
N GLY A 139 37.24 34.51 -46.72
CA GLY A 139 36.15 33.80 -47.37
C GLY A 139 35.80 32.48 -46.65
N ARG A 140 34.62 31.93 -46.97
CA ARG A 140 34.07 30.72 -46.31
C ARG A 140 34.54 29.40 -46.93
N GLU A 141 35.18 29.44 -48.10
CA GLU A 141 35.60 28.25 -48.83
C GLU A 141 37.02 27.81 -48.45
N ILE A 142 37.19 26.48 -48.39
CA ILE A 142 38.49 25.81 -48.17
C ILE A 142 39.21 25.80 -49.53
N LEU A 143 39.96 26.85 -49.85
CA LEU A 143 40.73 27.00 -51.11
C LEU A 143 42.15 26.46 -50.94
N ALA A 144 42.77 25.88 -51.97
CA ALA A 144 43.92 24.95 -51.91
C ALA A 144 45.35 25.50 -51.56
N ASP A 145 45.48 26.67 -50.92
CA ASP A 145 46.77 27.35 -50.67
C ASP A 145 47.20 27.41 -49.18
N GLU A 146 48.24 28.14 -48.78
CA GLU A 146 48.70 28.17 -47.37
C GLU A 146 47.67 28.80 -46.39
N ALA A 147 46.77 29.66 -46.87
CA ALA A 147 45.68 30.21 -46.08
C ALA A 147 44.65 29.13 -45.69
N ASP A 148 44.55 28.07 -46.51
CA ASP A 148 43.76 26.85 -46.29
C ASP A 148 44.10 26.16 -44.97
N MET A 149 45.40 25.98 -44.69
CA MET A 149 45.86 25.20 -43.54
C MET A 149 45.48 25.85 -42.22
N ARG A 150 45.50 27.19 -42.16
CA ARG A 150 45.11 27.93 -40.95
C ARG A 150 43.60 27.84 -40.72
N LEU A 151 42.80 27.97 -41.78
CA LEU A 151 41.34 27.87 -41.69
C LEU A 151 40.90 26.44 -41.32
N ARG A 152 41.50 25.39 -41.91
CA ARG A 152 41.28 23.99 -41.54
C ARG A 152 41.59 23.70 -40.06
N ARG A 153 42.70 24.24 -39.54
CA ARG A 153 43.06 24.11 -38.11
C ARG A 153 42.00 24.75 -37.20
N LEU A 154 41.46 25.91 -37.59
CA LEU A 154 40.40 26.59 -36.83
C LEU A 154 39.07 25.83 -36.88
N PHE A 155 38.68 25.27 -38.03
CA PHE A 155 37.52 24.38 -38.14
C PHE A 155 37.63 23.15 -37.24
N TYR A 156 38.81 22.52 -37.21
CA TYR A 156 39.08 21.39 -36.35
C TYR A 156 39.00 21.78 -34.86
N ALA A 157 39.63 22.90 -34.49
CA ALA A 157 39.62 23.42 -33.12
C ALA A 157 38.20 23.78 -32.62
N ASP A 158 37.37 24.43 -33.45
CA ASP A 158 35.95 24.69 -33.15
C ASP A 158 35.16 23.38 -32.98
N SER A 159 35.37 22.41 -33.87
CA SER A 159 34.71 21.11 -33.81
C SER A 159 35.11 20.29 -32.57
N GLU A 160 36.38 20.36 -32.15
CA GLU A 160 36.85 19.76 -30.90
C GLU A 160 36.30 20.49 -29.68
N ALA A 161 36.29 21.82 -29.66
CA ALA A 161 35.76 22.61 -28.56
C ALA A 161 34.26 22.35 -28.36
N LYS A 162 33.48 22.26 -29.45
CA LYS A 162 32.06 21.86 -29.41
C LYS A 162 31.86 20.44 -28.89
N ARG A 163 32.73 19.49 -29.26
CA ARG A 163 32.70 18.11 -28.73
C ARG A 163 33.00 18.08 -27.22
N ALA A 164 34.01 18.83 -26.78
CA ALA A 164 34.37 18.96 -25.38
C ALA A 164 33.23 19.60 -24.56
N LEU A 165 32.59 20.65 -25.08
CA LEU A 165 31.41 21.28 -24.47
C LEU A 165 30.25 20.29 -24.30
N ARG A 166 29.93 19.50 -25.34
CA ARG A 166 28.87 18.49 -25.24
C ARG A 166 29.15 17.44 -24.16
N ARG A 167 30.40 16.96 -24.07
CA ARG A 167 30.80 16.00 -23.02
C ARG A 167 30.69 16.63 -21.62
N ALA A 168 31.25 17.81 -21.43
CA ALA A 168 31.15 18.53 -20.15
C ALA A 168 29.70 18.82 -19.76
N GLY A 169 28.82 19.13 -20.73
CA GLY A 169 27.39 19.31 -20.49
C GLY A 169 26.69 18.02 -20.09
N ALA A 170 27.02 16.88 -20.70
CA ALA A 170 26.51 15.57 -20.30
C ALA A 170 26.96 15.19 -18.88
N ASP A 171 28.23 15.43 -18.55
CA ASP A 171 28.78 15.17 -17.22
C ASP A 171 28.12 16.05 -16.15
N ALA A 172 27.95 17.35 -16.42
CA ALA A 172 27.23 18.26 -15.52
C ALA A 172 25.77 17.83 -15.30
N ALA A 173 25.08 17.40 -16.36
CA ALA A 173 23.72 16.89 -16.25
C ALA A 173 23.65 15.59 -15.43
N ALA A 174 24.60 14.67 -15.61
CA ALA A 174 24.68 13.42 -14.85
C ALA A 174 24.93 13.69 -13.36
N GLU A 175 25.87 14.59 -13.05
CA GLU A 175 26.18 14.98 -11.67
C GLU A 175 25.03 15.73 -10.99
N SER A 176 24.29 16.55 -11.74
CA SER A 176 23.08 17.20 -11.24
C SER A 176 21.99 16.19 -10.87
N ARG A 177 21.75 15.17 -11.72
CA ARG A 177 20.82 14.08 -11.42
C ARG A 177 21.24 13.30 -10.17
N ALA A 178 22.51 12.93 -10.06
CA ALA A 178 23.04 12.22 -8.90
C ALA A 178 22.84 13.02 -7.59
N LYS A 179 23.00 14.35 -7.65
CA LYS A 179 22.70 15.24 -6.51
C LYS A 179 21.21 15.23 -6.17
N THR A 180 20.33 15.32 -7.15
CA THR A 180 18.87 15.23 -6.94
C THR A 180 18.47 13.91 -6.27
N ASP A 181 19.02 12.79 -6.72
CA ASP A 181 18.73 11.48 -6.12
C ASP A 181 19.27 11.39 -4.68
N ALA A 182 20.47 11.91 -4.41
CA ALA A 182 21.01 11.96 -3.05
C ALA A 182 20.14 12.82 -2.11
N VAL A 183 19.60 13.95 -2.59
CA VAL A 183 18.67 14.80 -1.83
C VAL A 183 17.37 14.03 -1.54
N ARG A 184 16.81 13.34 -2.53
CA ARG A 184 15.60 12.52 -2.36
C ARG A 184 15.79 11.43 -1.30
N MET A 185 16.95 10.76 -1.30
CA MET A 185 17.28 9.76 -0.27
C MET A 185 17.37 10.37 1.13
N LEU A 186 17.94 11.58 1.25
CA LEU A 186 18.00 12.29 2.53
C LEU A 186 16.61 12.68 3.03
N GLU A 187 15.73 13.14 2.14
CA GLU A 187 14.34 13.47 2.48
C GLU A 187 13.58 12.23 2.98
N GLN A 188 13.73 11.10 2.30
CA GLN A 188 13.14 9.82 2.73
C GLN A 188 13.66 9.39 4.10
N ALA A 189 14.98 9.44 4.34
CA ALA A 189 15.56 9.09 5.63
C ALA A 189 15.04 10.00 6.77
N ARG A 190 14.84 11.29 6.51
CA ARG A 190 14.23 12.23 7.48
C ARG A 190 12.77 11.91 7.76
N ALA A 191 12.01 11.54 6.72
CA ALA A 191 10.61 11.12 6.88
C ALA A 191 10.50 9.85 7.73
N ASP A 192 11.44 8.90 7.55
CA ASP A 192 11.52 7.68 8.36
C ASP A 192 11.79 7.99 9.83
N VAL A 193 12.75 8.86 10.16
CA VAL A 193 13.02 9.27 11.55
C VAL A 193 11.80 9.93 12.17
N LYS A 194 11.17 10.90 11.49
CA LYS A 194 9.96 11.57 11.99
C LYS A 194 8.82 10.59 12.29
N ARG A 195 8.70 9.52 11.48
CA ARG A 195 7.75 8.44 11.73
C ARG A 195 8.12 7.65 12.98
N LEU A 196 9.37 7.21 13.09
CA LEU A 196 9.84 6.43 14.24
C LEU A 196 9.75 7.21 15.56
N GLU A 197 10.04 8.51 15.56
CA GLU A 197 9.86 9.38 16.74
C GLU A 197 8.40 9.40 17.19
N LYS A 198 7.47 9.50 16.24
CA LYS A 198 6.03 9.42 16.54
C LYS A 198 5.64 8.06 17.11
N ASP A 199 6.19 6.98 16.55
CA ASP A 199 5.93 5.61 17.02
C ASP A 199 6.49 5.40 18.42
N GLU A 200 7.66 6.00 18.74
CA GLU A 200 8.25 5.95 20.08
C GLU A 200 7.33 6.62 21.11
N VAL A 201 6.85 7.84 20.82
CA VAL A 201 5.89 8.55 21.69
C VAL A 201 4.63 7.70 21.90
N GLY A 202 4.12 7.08 20.83
CA GLY A 202 3.01 6.14 20.89
C GLY A 202 3.29 4.97 21.84
N ALA A 203 4.43 4.30 21.67
CA ALA A 203 4.86 3.15 22.48
C ALA A 203 5.08 3.51 23.96
N GLN A 204 5.61 4.70 24.25
CA GLN A 204 5.76 5.18 25.63
C GLN A 204 4.41 5.42 26.30
N LYS A 205 3.46 6.03 25.58
CA LYS A 205 2.09 6.26 26.08
C LYS A 205 1.36 4.94 26.36
N ALA A 206 1.50 4.00 25.43
CA ALA A 206 1.07 2.61 25.54
C ALA A 206 1.51 1.98 26.87
N LEU A 207 2.80 2.06 27.20
CA LEU A 207 3.35 1.49 28.44
C LEU A 207 2.78 2.12 29.72
N LYS A 208 2.38 3.40 29.69
CA LYS A 208 1.74 4.08 30.83
C LYS A 208 0.34 3.51 31.11
N GLY A 209 -0.43 3.18 30.06
CA GLY A 209 -1.78 2.60 30.17
C GLY A 209 -1.80 1.11 30.54
N LEU A 210 -0.70 0.40 30.30
CA LEU A 210 -0.60 -1.06 30.46
C LEU A 210 -0.99 -1.57 31.85
N ALA A 211 -0.63 -0.86 32.93
CA ALA A 211 -0.94 -1.30 34.28
C ALA A 211 -2.46 -1.38 34.54
N LEU A 212 -3.22 -0.42 34.01
CA LEU A 212 -4.67 -0.40 34.12
C LEU A 212 -5.32 -1.52 33.29
N LEU A 213 -4.83 -1.73 32.07
CA LEU A 213 -5.32 -2.79 31.18
C LEU A 213 -5.08 -4.18 31.79
N ASN A 214 -3.87 -4.42 32.30
CA ASN A 214 -3.52 -5.66 32.99
C ASN A 214 -4.42 -5.96 34.18
N ARG A 215 -4.73 -4.93 34.99
CA ARG A 215 -5.63 -5.09 36.14
C ARG A 215 -7.05 -5.44 35.69
N ARG A 216 -7.56 -4.79 34.63
CA ARG A 216 -8.89 -5.10 34.07
C ARG A 216 -8.94 -6.50 33.49
N PHE A 217 -7.90 -6.92 32.76
CA PHE A 217 -7.78 -8.28 32.26
C PHE A 217 -7.79 -9.32 33.37
N ALA A 218 -6.99 -9.12 34.42
CA ALA A 218 -6.92 -10.03 35.56
C ALA A 218 -8.25 -10.10 36.35
N GLY A 219 -9.07 -9.06 36.27
CA GLY A 219 -10.41 -9.03 36.87
C GLY A 219 -11.49 -9.72 36.04
N LEU A 220 -11.22 -10.08 34.77
CA LEU A 220 -12.17 -10.85 33.96
C LEU A 220 -12.22 -12.30 34.44
N PRO A 221 -13.39 -12.97 34.35
CA PRO A 221 -13.47 -14.41 34.57
C PRO A 221 -12.58 -15.20 33.60
N ASP A 222 -12.12 -16.39 34.01
CA ASP A 222 -11.23 -17.24 33.19
C ASP A 222 -11.77 -17.50 31.79
N ALA A 223 -13.10 -17.66 31.65
CA ALA A 223 -13.74 -17.84 30.34
C ALA A 223 -13.55 -16.61 29.44
N ALA A 224 -13.72 -15.39 29.97
CA ALA A 224 -13.53 -14.16 29.22
C ALA A 224 -12.04 -13.92 28.89
N GLN A 225 -11.12 -14.24 29.81
CA GLN A 225 -9.68 -14.20 29.53
C GLN A 225 -9.27 -15.15 28.39
N ARG A 226 -9.85 -16.36 28.33
CA ARG A 226 -9.60 -17.31 27.23
C ARG A 226 -10.13 -16.77 25.90
N VAL A 227 -11.34 -16.22 25.88
CA VAL A 227 -11.92 -15.59 24.67
C VAL A 227 -11.05 -14.44 24.19
N TYR A 228 -10.59 -13.56 25.09
CA TYR A 228 -9.67 -12.47 24.76
C TYR A 228 -8.43 -12.98 24.03
N ARG A 229 -7.73 -13.96 24.62
CA ARG A 229 -6.49 -14.52 24.06
C ARG A 229 -6.73 -15.18 22.71
N LYS A 230 -7.79 -16.00 22.59
CA LYS A 230 -8.16 -16.64 21.32
C LYS A 230 -8.46 -15.60 20.24
N ALA A 231 -9.33 -14.63 20.54
CA ALA A 231 -9.65 -13.57 19.59
C ALA A 231 -8.42 -12.76 19.18
N ARG A 232 -7.53 -12.44 20.12
CA ARG A 232 -6.26 -11.74 19.85
C ARG A 232 -5.39 -12.55 18.89
N ASP A 233 -5.18 -13.82 19.19
CA ASP A 233 -4.30 -14.71 18.43
C ASP A 233 -4.87 -14.98 17.05
N ASP A 234 -6.19 -15.17 16.94
CA ASP A 234 -6.92 -15.34 15.68
C ASP A 234 -6.83 -14.09 14.81
N TYR A 235 -7.00 -12.89 15.37
CA TYR A 235 -6.80 -11.65 14.62
C TYR A 235 -5.35 -11.49 14.18
N ARG A 236 -4.38 -11.68 15.08
CA ARG A 236 -2.95 -11.60 14.74
C ARG A 236 -2.59 -12.54 13.59
N ALA A 237 -3.08 -13.78 13.64
CA ALA A 237 -2.89 -14.75 12.59
C ALA A 237 -3.56 -14.32 11.29
N HIS A 238 -4.82 -13.86 11.35
CA HIS A 238 -5.58 -13.41 10.18
C HIS A 238 -4.89 -12.26 9.44
N PHE A 239 -4.48 -11.22 10.18
CA PHE A 239 -3.78 -10.08 9.61
C PHE A 239 -2.41 -10.44 9.05
N GLY A 240 -1.65 -11.32 9.73
CA GLY A 240 -0.38 -11.83 9.20
C GLY A 240 -0.58 -12.58 7.87
N GLN A 241 -1.60 -13.42 7.79
CA GLN A 241 -1.95 -14.14 6.55
C GLN A 241 -2.37 -13.20 5.42
N VAL A 242 -3.10 -12.12 5.73
CA VAL A 242 -3.48 -11.08 4.78
C VAL A 242 -2.23 -10.38 4.22
N ARG A 243 -1.33 -9.94 5.10
CA ARG A 243 -0.05 -9.31 4.73
C ARG A 243 0.76 -10.21 3.81
N ASP A 244 0.90 -11.48 4.17
CA ASP A 244 1.71 -12.43 3.43
C ASP A 244 1.07 -12.80 2.09
N ALA A 245 -0.26 -12.99 2.02
CA ALA A 245 -0.97 -13.21 0.76
C ALA A 245 -0.85 -12.01 -0.19
N LEU A 246 -0.91 -10.77 0.34
CA LEU A 246 -0.70 -9.56 -0.45
C LEU A 246 0.73 -9.49 -0.98
N ALA A 247 1.72 -9.73 -0.13
CA ALA A 247 3.13 -9.74 -0.52
C ALA A 247 3.44 -10.79 -1.59
N GLU A 248 2.91 -12.01 -1.45
CA GLU A 248 3.05 -13.07 -2.44
C GLU A 248 2.42 -12.70 -3.77
N ARG A 249 1.25 -12.07 -3.76
CA ARG A 249 0.57 -11.62 -4.97
C ARG A 249 1.35 -10.52 -5.69
N LEU A 250 1.92 -9.57 -4.95
CA LEU A 250 2.78 -8.52 -5.53
C LEU A 250 4.06 -9.11 -6.12
N ALA A 251 4.68 -10.08 -5.44
CA ALA A 251 5.85 -10.77 -5.97
C ALA A 251 5.54 -11.53 -7.27
N ARG A 252 4.38 -12.21 -7.36
CA ARG A 252 3.92 -12.85 -8.61
C ARG A 252 3.65 -11.84 -9.73
N ALA A 253 3.19 -10.64 -9.38
CA ALA A 253 3.02 -9.53 -10.32
C ALA A 253 4.34 -8.84 -10.72
N GLY A 254 5.50 -9.46 -10.43
CA GLY A 254 6.82 -8.99 -10.87
C GLY A 254 7.39 -7.82 -10.05
N GLN A 255 6.83 -7.53 -8.87
CA GLN A 255 7.35 -6.46 -8.02
C GLN A 255 8.68 -6.81 -7.38
N ASP A 256 9.54 -5.79 -7.24
CA ASP A 256 10.84 -5.95 -6.62
C ASP A 256 10.73 -6.25 -5.12
N ALA A 257 11.75 -6.94 -4.59
CA ALA A 257 11.79 -7.38 -3.20
C ALA A 257 11.78 -6.22 -2.19
N GLU A 258 12.27 -5.03 -2.56
CA GLU A 258 12.30 -3.87 -1.67
C GLU A 258 10.89 -3.29 -1.49
N THR A 259 10.13 -3.19 -2.58
CA THR A 259 8.71 -2.77 -2.55
C THR A 259 7.87 -3.71 -1.71
N VAL A 260 8.03 -5.02 -1.89
CA VAL A 260 7.33 -6.04 -1.08
C VAL A 260 7.73 -5.92 0.40
N ARG A 261 9.02 -5.72 0.70
CA ARG A 261 9.50 -5.55 2.08
C ARG A 261 8.92 -4.30 2.74
N ARG A 262 8.93 -3.15 2.05
CA ARG A 262 8.36 -1.89 2.56
C ARG A 262 6.87 -2.04 2.87
N LEU A 263 6.12 -2.75 2.03
CA LEU A 263 4.71 -3.03 2.28
C LEU A 263 4.50 -3.87 3.55
N LYS A 264 5.30 -4.93 3.75
CA LYS A 264 5.23 -5.75 4.96
C LYS A 264 5.55 -4.94 6.22
N GLU A 265 6.67 -4.22 6.20
CA GLU A 265 7.10 -3.36 7.32
C GLU A 265 6.01 -2.36 7.68
N ARG A 266 5.38 -1.75 6.68
CA ARG A 266 4.31 -0.79 6.90
C ARG A 266 3.06 -1.43 7.50
N PHE A 267 2.65 -2.58 6.99
CA PHE A 267 1.49 -3.30 7.51
C PHE A 267 1.68 -3.65 9.00
N ASP A 268 2.87 -4.12 9.37
CA ASP A 268 3.22 -4.46 10.75
C ASP A 268 3.28 -3.21 11.66
N ASN A 269 3.78 -2.09 11.14
CA ASN A 269 3.82 -0.82 11.86
C ASN A 269 2.43 -0.24 12.12
N GLU A 270 1.54 -0.28 11.11
CA GLU A 270 0.17 0.22 11.22
C GLU A 270 -0.63 -0.57 12.26
N LEU A 271 -0.57 -1.91 12.21
CA LEU A 271 -1.21 -2.76 13.21
C LEU A 271 -0.63 -2.55 14.60
N GLY A 272 0.69 -2.41 14.67
CA GLY A 272 1.52 -2.16 15.85
C GLY A 272 0.88 -2.40 17.21
N GLY A 273 1.18 -3.54 17.84
CA GLY A 273 0.59 -3.94 19.11
C GLY A 273 -0.60 -4.88 18.90
N VAL A 274 -1.47 -4.98 19.91
CA VAL A 274 -2.72 -5.75 19.81
C VAL A 274 -3.78 -4.93 19.11
N TYR A 275 -4.52 -5.58 18.22
CA TYR A 275 -5.55 -4.96 17.40
C TYR A 275 -6.82 -5.81 17.36
N PHE A 276 -7.90 -5.26 17.89
CA PHE A 276 -9.25 -5.78 17.75
C PHE A 276 -10.07 -4.79 16.91
N PRO A 277 -10.65 -5.21 15.77
CA PRO A 277 -11.47 -4.34 14.94
C PRO A 277 -12.58 -3.64 15.72
N LEU A 278 -12.49 -2.32 15.84
CA LEU A 278 -13.54 -1.39 16.27
C LEU A 278 -14.67 -1.34 15.22
N ALA A 279 -15.47 -2.40 15.14
CA ALA A 279 -16.48 -2.55 14.10
C ALA A 279 -17.58 -1.49 14.21
N ARG A 280 -18.05 -1.05 13.04
CA ARG A 280 -19.25 -0.22 12.87
C ARG A 280 -20.21 -0.96 11.96
N PHE A 281 -21.41 -1.25 12.45
CA PHE A 281 -22.42 -2.01 11.70
C PHE A 281 -23.28 -1.09 10.82
N GLY A 282 -23.79 -1.68 9.75
CA GLY A 282 -24.78 -1.06 8.89
C GLY A 282 -24.25 -0.55 7.55
N ASP A 283 -25.17 -0.47 6.60
CA ASP A 283 -24.87 -0.12 5.20
C ASP A 283 -24.83 1.38 4.95
N TYR A 284 -25.39 2.18 5.86
CA TYR A 284 -25.45 3.63 5.75
C TYR A 284 -24.30 4.26 6.53
N LEU A 285 -23.69 5.31 5.98
CA LEU A 285 -22.60 6.02 6.62
C LEU A 285 -22.70 7.54 6.48
N VAL A 286 -22.04 8.20 7.42
CA VAL A 286 -21.90 9.66 7.50
C VAL A 286 -20.43 9.96 7.74
N VAL A 287 -19.84 10.82 6.91
CA VAL A 287 -18.43 11.24 7.03
C VAL A 287 -18.38 12.69 7.48
N VAL A 288 -17.56 12.98 8.48
CA VAL A 288 -17.18 14.34 8.86
C VAL A 288 -15.78 14.62 8.34
N LYS A 289 -15.62 15.72 7.61
CA LYS A 289 -14.32 16.20 7.13
C LYS A 289 -13.86 17.42 7.91
N ASP A 290 -12.56 17.53 8.13
CA ASP A 290 -11.94 18.75 8.68
C ASP A 290 -11.77 19.83 7.60
N ALA A 291 -11.20 20.97 8.00
CA ALA A 291 -10.95 22.11 7.11
C ALA A 291 -9.97 21.79 5.97
N ASP A 292 -9.07 20.83 6.18
CA ASP A 292 -8.11 20.35 5.18
C ASP A 292 -8.72 19.31 4.22
N GLY A 293 -9.99 18.95 4.44
CA GLY A 293 -10.72 17.97 3.65
C GLY A 293 -10.42 16.51 4.02
N ASN A 294 -9.68 16.27 5.10
CA ASN A 294 -9.42 14.92 5.60
C ASN A 294 -10.61 14.40 6.40
N SER A 295 -10.83 13.08 6.37
CA SER A 295 -11.92 12.46 7.13
C SER A 295 -11.60 12.46 8.63
N ALA A 296 -12.30 13.29 9.39
CA ALA A 296 -12.22 13.40 10.84
C ALA A 296 -13.08 12.35 11.56
N ASN A 297 -14.20 11.94 10.97
CA ASN A 297 -15.07 10.89 11.50
C ASN A 297 -15.80 10.13 10.38
N VAL A 298 -16.02 8.83 10.54
CA VAL A 298 -16.87 8.02 9.64
C VAL A 298 -17.80 7.16 10.48
N SER A 299 -19.05 7.54 10.65
CA SER A 299 -20.00 6.74 11.46
C SER A 299 -20.93 5.91 10.57
N ARG A 300 -21.41 4.76 11.06
CA ARG A 300 -22.33 3.86 10.34
C ARG A 300 -23.62 3.60 11.10
N ALA A 301 -24.68 3.28 10.36
CA ALA A 301 -25.98 2.90 10.89
C ALA A 301 -26.62 1.82 10.02
N GLU A 302 -27.43 0.94 10.63
CA GLU A 302 -28.08 -0.17 9.92
C GLU A 302 -29.22 0.30 9.04
N THR A 303 -29.93 1.34 9.49
CA THR A 303 -31.06 1.92 8.77
C THR A 303 -30.81 3.37 8.37
N LEU A 304 -31.51 3.82 7.32
CA LEU A 304 -31.46 5.22 6.89
C LEU A 304 -31.92 6.19 8.00
N SER A 305 -32.93 5.80 8.78
CA SER A 305 -33.47 6.61 9.87
C SER A 305 -32.44 6.83 10.99
N GLU A 306 -31.74 5.76 11.38
CA GLU A 306 -30.63 5.86 12.36
C GLU A 306 -29.49 6.71 11.80
N ALA A 307 -29.16 6.56 10.52
CA ALA A 307 -28.09 7.31 9.89
C ALA A 307 -28.37 8.82 9.82
N GLU A 308 -29.62 9.24 9.57
CA GLU A 308 -29.99 10.66 9.62
C GLU A 308 -29.95 11.22 11.05
N LYS A 309 -30.42 10.47 12.04
CA LYS A 309 -30.30 10.87 13.46
C LYS A 309 -28.84 11.02 13.88
N LEU A 310 -28.01 10.05 13.50
CA LEU A 310 -26.55 10.06 13.71
C LEU A 310 -25.91 11.27 13.03
N ARG A 311 -26.30 11.57 11.79
CA ARG A 311 -25.82 12.75 11.07
C ARG A 311 -26.15 14.05 11.79
N ASP A 312 -27.36 14.17 12.33
CA ASP A 312 -27.77 15.38 13.05
C ASP A 312 -27.03 15.52 14.39
N ALA A 313 -26.79 14.42 15.10
CA ALA A 313 -25.92 14.42 16.27
C ALA A 313 -24.49 14.86 15.91
N LEU A 314 -23.91 14.33 14.83
CA LEU A 314 -22.57 14.73 14.36
C LEU A 314 -22.51 16.21 13.96
N LYS A 315 -23.57 16.80 13.38
CA LYS A 315 -23.60 18.25 13.11
C LYS A 315 -23.62 19.09 14.39
N ALA A 316 -24.27 18.60 15.44
CA ALA A 316 -24.32 19.28 16.72
C ALA A 316 -22.97 19.18 17.46
N ASP A 317 -22.31 18.02 17.35
CA ASP A 317 -21.05 17.75 18.04
C ASP A 317 -19.84 18.42 17.36
N PHE A 318 -19.83 18.47 16.03
CA PHE A 318 -18.72 19.05 15.26
C PHE A 318 -18.99 20.54 14.95
N GLY A 319 -18.15 21.42 15.50
CA GLY A 319 -18.28 22.87 15.36
C GLY A 319 -17.89 23.46 13.99
N PRO A 320 -17.82 24.80 13.89
CA PRO A 320 -17.43 25.50 12.67
C PRO A 320 -16.06 25.03 12.16
N GLY A 321 -15.95 24.77 10.85
CA GLY A 321 -14.72 24.26 10.21
C GLY A 321 -14.75 22.76 9.88
N PHE A 322 -15.75 22.03 10.37
CA PHE A 322 -16.01 20.64 9.96
C PHE A 322 -17.19 20.56 9.00
N LYS A 323 -17.10 19.64 8.03
CA LYS A 323 -18.14 19.38 7.04
C LYS A 323 -18.71 17.98 7.22
N VAL A 324 -19.96 17.90 7.68
CA VAL A 324 -20.71 16.63 7.79
C VAL A 324 -21.38 16.30 6.45
N SER A 325 -21.15 15.10 5.92
CA SER A 325 -21.72 14.65 4.65
C SER A 325 -23.23 14.36 4.77
N PRO A 326 -23.96 14.29 3.65
CA PRO A 326 -25.22 13.55 3.57
C PRO A 326 -25.01 12.08 3.95
N VAL A 327 -26.09 11.40 4.34
CA VAL A 327 -26.08 9.93 4.48
C VAL A 327 -25.82 9.31 3.11
N MET A 328 -24.90 8.37 3.04
CA MET A 328 -24.60 7.61 1.82
C MET A 328 -24.51 6.12 2.11
N LYS A 329 -24.69 5.29 1.09
CA LYS A 329 -24.46 3.85 1.22
C LYS A 329 -22.96 3.55 1.16
N SER A 330 -22.52 2.54 1.89
CA SER A 330 -21.13 2.07 1.92
C SER A 330 -20.58 1.78 0.53
N ARG A 331 -21.39 1.18 -0.35
CA ARG A 331 -20.99 0.91 -1.75
C ARG A 331 -20.72 2.18 -2.56
N ASP A 332 -21.49 3.25 -2.31
CA ASP A 332 -21.36 4.50 -3.06
C ASP A 332 -20.16 5.31 -2.56
N TYR A 333 -19.88 5.24 -1.26
CA TYR A 333 -18.65 5.78 -0.68
C TYR A 333 -17.40 5.09 -1.25
N ILE A 334 -17.39 3.75 -1.32
CA ILE A 334 -16.28 2.96 -1.89
C ILE A 334 -15.97 3.36 -3.33
N ARG A 335 -17.01 3.63 -4.13
CA ARG A 335 -16.86 4.06 -5.52
C ARG A 335 -16.38 5.50 -5.65
N SER A 336 -16.47 6.30 -4.58
CA SER A 336 -15.95 7.66 -4.57
C SER A 336 -14.44 7.66 -4.37
N ARG A 337 -13.73 8.60 -5.02
CA ARG A 337 -12.30 8.82 -4.84
C ARG A 337 -11.91 9.11 -3.37
N ASP A 338 -12.87 9.53 -2.56
CA ASP A 338 -12.71 9.85 -1.14
C ASP A 338 -12.53 8.62 -0.24
N ALA A 339 -12.89 7.41 -0.69
CA ALA A 339 -12.60 6.16 0.05
C ALA A 339 -11.10 5.83 0.12
N VAL A 340 -10.27 6.47 -0.72
CA VAL A 340 -8.81 6.32 -0.76
C VAL A 340 -8.12 7.28 0.23
N GLY A 341 -8.87 7.82 1.20
CA GLY A 341 -8.46 8.88 2.13
C GLY A 341 -7.21 8.57 2.98
N SER A 342 -6.07 9.13 2.53
CA SER A 342 -4.78 9.32 3.21
C SER A 342 -3.98 8.08 3.64
N GLY A 343 -2.66 8.11 3.38
CA GLY A 343 -1.69 7.14 3.90
C GLY A 343 -1.62 5.82 3.12
N PHE A 344 -1.95 4.70 3.78
CA PHE A 344 -1.70 3.33 3.30
C PHE A 344 -2.27 3.06 1.90
N MET A 345 -3.55 3.38 1.66
CA MET A 345 -4.19 3.18 0.35
C MET A 345 -3.64 4.09 -0.74
N ARG A 346 -3.07 5.26 -0.40
CA ARG A 346 -2.40 6.14 -1.36
C ARG A 346 -1.08 5.54 -1.82
N GLU A 347 -0.23 5.11 -0.90
CA GLU A 347 1.06 4.47 -1.28
C GLU A 347 0.84 3.06 -1.84
N LEU A 348 -0.20 2.33 -1.41
CA LEU A 348 -0.63 1.10 -2.05
C LEU A 348 -1.15 1.38 -3.46
N GLY A 349 -1.88 2.48 -3.66
CA GLY A 349 -2.30 2.97 -4.98
C GLY A 349 -1.12 3.43 -5.85
N GLU A 350 -0.09 4.04 -5.26
CA GLU A 350 1.17 4.40 -5.93
C GLU A 350 1.94 3.14 -6.33
N ALA A 351 2.09 2.17 -5.42
CA ALA A 351 2.68 0.86 -5.70
C ALA A 351 1.88 0.07 -6.75
N VAL A 352 0.54 0.11 -6.68
CA VAL A 352 -0.37 -0.47 -7.67
C VAL A 352 -0.30 0.25 -9.02
N GLY A 353 -0.06 1.57 -9.00
CA GLY A 353 0.18 2.39 -10.17
C GLY A 353 1.52 2.12 -10.86
N MET A 354 2.50 1.58 -10.12
CA MET A 354 3.77 1.07 -10.66
C MET A 354 3.66 -0.36 -11.22
N LEU A 355 2.52 -1.05 -11.02
CA LEU A 355 2.29 -2.37 -11.61
C LEU A 355 1.90 -2.24 -13.08
N ASP A 356 2.54 -3.02 -13.93
CA ASP A 356 2.15 -3.19 -15.34
C ASP A 356 0.97 -4.17 -15.46
N LEU A 357 -0.16 -3.79 -14.84
CA LEU A 357 -1.41 -4.53 -14.90
C LEU A 357 -2.38 -3.85 -15.87
N ASP A 358 -3.21 -4.67 -16.54
CA ASP A 358 -4.32 -4.12 -17.30
C ASP A 358 -5.32 -3.37 -16.38
N PRO A 359 -6.09 -2.40 -16.91
CA PRO A 359 -7.01 -1.59 -16.12
C PRO A 359 -8.06 -2.39 -15.32
N ALA A 360 -8.57 -3.49 -15.87
CA ALA A 360 -9.56 -4.35 -15.23
C ALA A 360 -8.94 -5.21 -14.11
N GLN A 361 -7.74 -5.77 -14.31
CA GLN A 361 -6.99 -6.45 -13.26
C GLN A 361 -6.66 -5.50 -12.10
N ARG A 362 -6.20 -4.28 -12.41
CA ARG A 362 -5.92 -3.24 -11.43
C ARG A 362 -7.18 -2.84 -10.65
N ALA A 363 -8.31 -2.68 -11.32
CA ALA A 363 -9.59 -2.38 -10.67
C ALA A 363 -10.05 -3.50 -9.72
N ARG A 364 -9.94 -4.78 -10.13
CA ARG A 364 -10.29 -5.93 -9.28
C ARG A 364 -9.38 -6.07 -8.06
N LEU A 365 -8.09 -5.82 -8.23
CA LEU A 365 -7.13 -5.80 -7.11
C LEU A 365 -7.46 -4.66 -6.15
N ASN A 366 -7.67 -3.45 -6.66
CA ASN A 366 -8.06 -2.28 -5.85
C ASN A 366 -9.36 -2.52 -5.10
N ASP A 367 -10.37 -3.11 -5.73
CA ASP A 367 -11.63 -3.45 -5.06
C ASP A 367 -11.44 -4.49 -3.96
N THR A 368 -10.68 -5.57 -4.22
CA THR A 368 -10.36 -6.59 -3.21
C THR A 368 -9.59 -5.99 -2.04
N LEU A 369 -8.60 -5.12 -2.32
CA LEU A 369 -7.81 -4.43 -1.31
C LEU A 369 -8.64 -3.41 -0.54
N THR A 370 -9.55 -2.71 -1.19
CA THR A 370 -10.44 -1.73 -0.55
C THR A 370 -11.46 -2.44 0.33
N GLN A 371 -12.06 -3.54 -0.14
CA GLN A 371 -12.99 -4.36 0.63
C GLN A 371 -12.27 -5.02 1.81
N LEU A 372 -11.05 -5.53 1.60
CA LEU A 372 -10.22 -6.02 2.69
C LEU A 372 -9.91 -4.87 3.67
N TYR A 373 -9.43 -3.73 3.20
CA TYR A 373 -9.05 -2.58 4.02
C TYR A 373 -10.23 -2.08 4.87
N LEU A 374 -11.39 -1.86 4.27
CA LEU A 374 -12.57 -1.34 4.97
C LEU A 374 -13.23 -2.35 5.92
N ASN A 375 -13.03 -3.66 5.69
CA ASN A 375 -13.58 -4.69 6.55
C ASN A 375 -12.57 -5.21 7.58
N SER A 376 -11.27 -4.99 7.39
CA SER A 376 -10.21 -5.49 8.27
C SER A 376 -9.56 -4.40 9.12
N LEU A 377 -9.68 -3.11 8.76
CA LEU A 377 -9.12 -2.01 9.54
C LEU A 377 -10.13 -0.88 9.78
N PRO A 378 -10.59 -0.68 11.03
CA PRO A 378 -11.13 0.60 11.47
C PRO A 378 -10.09 1.74 11.53
N ASP A 379 -10.45 2.85 10.86
CA ASP A 379 -9.97 4.23 10.98
C ASP A 379 -8.52 4.48 11.43
N THR A 380 -7.57 4.39 10.48
CA THR A 380 -6.24 5.01 10.64
C THR A 380 -6.29 6.54 10.75
N SER A 381 -7.42 7.18 10.41
CA SER A 381 -7.61 8.64 10.54
C SER A 381 -8.06 9.10 11.94
N TRP A 382 -8.70 8.23 12.75
CA TRP A 382 -9.21 8.59 14.08
C TRP A 382 -8.09 8.91 15.09
N ALA A 383 -6.96 8.20 15.03
CA ALA A 383 -5.87 8.33 16.00
C ALA A 383 -5.13 9.69 15.96
N LYS A 384 -5.45 10.58 15.00
CA LYS A 384 -4.76 11.88 14.85
C LYS A 384 -5.49 13.07 15.47
N HIS A 385 -6.81 13.02 15.71
CA HIS A 385 -7.58 14.22 16.08
C HIS A 385 -8.50 14.02 17.29
N GLY A 386 -7.91 13.69 18.44
CA GLY A 386 -8.59 13.90 19.70
C GLY A 386 -9.07 12.62 20.36
N ILE A 387 -8.21 12.12 21.23
CA ILE A 387 -8.66 11.64 22.54
C ILE A 387 -9.53 12.77 23.09
N HIS A 388 -10.83 12.53 23.28
CA HIS A 388 -11.73 13.09 24.30
C HIS A 388 -13.19 12.97 23.86
N ARG A 389 -13.83 11.84 24.19
CA ARG A 389 -15.03 11.78 25.05
C ARG A 389 -15.40 10.32 25.28
N LYS A 390 -15.35 9.89 26.56
CA LYS A 390 -16.10 8.72 27.01
C LYS A 390 -17.58 9.03 26.79
N GLY A 391 -18.31 8.14 26.12
CA GLY A 391 -19.78 8.16 26.15
C GLY A 391 -20.53 8.21 24.83
N VAL A 392 -19.91 8.48 23.66
CA VAL A 392 -20.54 8.17 22.36
C VAL A 392 -19.48 7.79 21.31
N PRO A 393 -18.83 6.63 21.42
CA PRO A 393 -17.99 6.15 20.34
C PRO A 393 -18.87 5.55 19.24
N GLY A 394 -18.69 5.97 17.98
CA GLY A 394 -19.41 5.40 16.83
C GLY A 394 -19.04 3.95 16.49
N PHE A 395 -18.47 3.18 17.42
CA PHE A 395 -18.21 1.74 17.30
C PHE A 395 -19.26 0.95 18.08
N SER A 396 -19.54 -0.28 17.66
CA SER A 396 -20.52 -1.12 18.34
C SER A 396 -19.92 -1.76 19.59
N ASP A 397 -20.74 -1.85 20.65
CA ASP A 397 -20.42 -2.64 21.86
C ASP A 397 -20.49 -4.16 21.62
N ASP A 398 -21.02 -4.61 20.47
CA ASP A 398 -21.12 -6.05 20.14
C ASP A 398 -19.81 -6.57 19.51
N ALA A 399 -18.78 -6.68 20.33
CA ALA A 399 -17.47 -7.20 19.94
C ALA A 399 -17.53 -8.67 19.48
N ARG A 400 -18.54 -9.44 19.91
CA ARG A 400 -18.75 -10.82 19.45
C ARG A 400 -19.23 -10.84 18.01
N ARG A 401 -20.23 -10.03 17.65
CA ARG A 401 -20.68 -9.87 16.25
C ARG A 401 -19.56 -9.30 15.40
N ALA A 402 -18.79 -8.35 15.93
CA ALA A 402 -17.63 -7.80 15.25
C ALA A 402 -16.64 -8.92 14.91
N TYR A 403 -16.30 -9.78 15.88
CA TYR A 403 -15.45 -10.94 15.69
C TYR A 403 -15.98 -11.90 14.63
N ALA A 404 -17.25 -12.31 14.73
CA ALA A 404 -17.88 -13.20 13.75
C ALA A 404 -17.85 -12.63 12.33
N GLN A 405 -18.19 -11.34 12.17
CA GLN A 405 -18.23 -10.68 10.87
C GLN A 405 -16.83 -10.50 10.28
N ASN A 406 -15.84 -10.08 11.10
CA ASN A 406 -14.47 -9.88 10.66
C ASN A 406 -13.83 -11.19 10.24
N MET A 407 -13.93 -12.24 11.06
CA MET A 407 -13.32 -13.52 10.73
C MET A 407 -14.04 -14.20 9.56
N GLY A 408 -15.38 -14.14 9.51
CA GLY A 408 -16.15 -14.77 8.44
C GLY A 408 -15.99 -14.07 7.08
N SER A 409 -16.11 -12.75 7.05
CA SER A 409 -15.90 -11.98 5.81
C SER A 409 -14.42 -11.94 5.44
N GLY A 410 -13.54 -11.73 6.43
CA GLY A 410 -12.09 -11.70 6.26
C GLY A 410 -11.54 -13.00 5.67
N ALA A 411 -12.03 -14.16 6.11
CA ALA A 411 -11.66 -15.46 5.53
C ALA A 411 -11.89 -15.53 4.01
N ASN A 412 -13.04 -15.03 3.55
CA ASN A 412 -13.36 -14.98 2.14
C ASN A 412 -12.43 -14.02 1.37
N TYR A 413 -12.12 -12.85 1.92
CA TYR A 413 -11.21 -11.90 1.29
C TYR A 413 -9.77 -12.42 1.24
N LEU A 414 -9.31 -13.08 2.30
CA LEU A 414 -8.01 -13.74 2.33
C LEU A 414 -7.93 -14.84 1.26
N ALA A 415 -8.96 -15.68 1.14
CA ALA A 415 -9.03 -16.69 0.08
C ALA A 415 -9.01 -16.03 -1.32
N LYS A 416 -9.74 -14.92 -1.51
CA LYS A 416 -9.69 -14.16 -2.78
C LYS A 416 -8.28 -13.66 -3.08
N LEU A 417 -7.54 -13.16 -2.08
CA LEU A 417 -6.17 -12.70 -2.28
C LEU A 417 -5.21 -13.82 -2.67
N ARG A 418 -5.40 -15.02 -2.13
CA ARG A 418 -4.56 -16.19 -2.41
C ARG A 418 -4.81 -16.82 -3.78
N TYR A 419 -6.07 -16.85 -4.21
CA TYR A 419 -6.48 -17.72 -5.31
C TYR A 419 -7.09 -17.01 -6.52
N ALA A 420 -7.64 -15.79 -6.38
CA ALA A 420 -8.45 -15.19 -7.46
C ALA A 420 -7.64 -14.82 -8.71
N ASP A 421 -6.41 -14.32 -8.55
CA ASP A 421 -5.48 -14.04 -9.65
C ASP A 421 -5.10 -15.31 -10.40
N ARG A 422 -4.77 -16.36 -9.66
CA ARG A 422 -4.38 -17.67 -10.22
C ARG A 422 -5.55 -18.34 -10.94
N MET A 423 -6.75 -18.26 -10.37
CA MET A 423 -7.97 -18.75 -11.03
C MET A 423 -8.28 -17.97 -12.31
N ALA A 424 -8.06 -16.64 -12.31
CA ALA A 424 -8.23 -15.83 -13.52
C ALA A 424 -7.24 -16.24 -14.62
N GLU A 425 -5.97 -16.47 -14.27
CA GLU A 425 -4.96 -16.98 -15.21
C GLU A 425 -5.39 -18.30 -15.85
N GLN A 426 -5.98 -19.23 -15.10
CA GLN A 426 -6.48 -20.49 -15.68
C GLN A 426 -7.71 -20.28 -16.60
N LEU A 427 -8.53 -19.26 -16.33
CA LEU A 427 -9.61 -18.87 -17.24
C LEU A 427 -9.07 -18.28 -18.54
N ASP A 428 -8.02 -17.47 -18.47
CA ASP A 428 -7.35 -16.92 -19.64
C ASP A 428 -6.73 -18.04 -20.50
N VAL A 429 -6.07 -19.03 -19.89
CA VAL A 429 -5.56 -20.23 -20.59
C VAL A 429 -6.68 -20.99 -21.32
N MET A 430 -7.81 -21.22 -20.65
CA MET A 430 -8.96 -21.88 -21.27
C MET A 430 -9.54 -21.05 -22.44
N GLN A 431 -9.54 -19.72 -22.31
CA GLN A 431 -10.04 -18.82 -23.35
C GLN A 431 -9.08 -18.74 -24.56
N ASP A 432 -7.78 -18.75 -24.33
CA ASP A 432 -6.75 -18.77 -25.37
C ASP A 432 -6.78 -20.08 -26.17
N LEU A 433 -7.00 -21.21 -25.50
CA LEU A 433 -7.25 -22.48 -26.17
C LEU A 433 -8.48 -22.40 -27.07
N TRP A 434 -9.59 -21.84 -26.56
CA TRP A 434 -10.83 -21.74 -27.32
C TRP A 434 -10.68 -20.82 -28.53
N THR A 435 -10.08 -19.65 -28.37
CA THR A 435 -9.83 -18.68 -29.44
C THR A 435 -8.82 -19.21 -30.47
N GLY A 436 -7.72 -19.82 -30.03
CA GLY A 436 -6.71 -20.44 -30.88
C GLY A 436 -7.20 -21.68 -31.63
N ALA A 437 -8.09 -22.48 -31.03
CA ALA A 437 -8.80 -23.56 -31.71
C ALA A 437 -9.79 -23.03 -32.75
N ASN A 438 -10.46 -21.90 -32.45
CA ASN A 438 -11.38 -21.26 -33.38
C ASN A 438 -10.65 -20.63 -34.58
N MET A 439 -9.49 -20.01 -34.37
CA MET A 439 -8.62 -19.54 -35.48
C MET A 439 -8.12 -20.70 -36.36
N ARG A 440 -7.75 -21.85 -35.76
CA ARG A 440 -7.41 -23.06 -36.54
C ARG A 440 -8.60 -23.58 -37.34
N ARG A 441 -9.81 -23.62 -36.76
CA ARG A 441 -11.03 -23.99 -37.51
C ARG A 441 -11.33 -23.05 -38.68
N VAL A 442 -11.18 -21.74 -38.49
CA VAL A 442 -11.35 -20.75 -39.57
C VAL A 442 -10.30 -20.96 -40.66
N SER A 443 -9.03 -21.15 -40.31
CA SER A 443 -7.94 -21.48 -41.25
C SER A 443 -8.20 -22.78 -42.03
N THR A 444 -8.73 -23.81 -41.36
CA THR A 444 -9.07 -25.09 -42.02
C THR A 444 -10.29 -24.94 -42.93
N SER A 445 -11.27 -24.09 -42.57
CA SER A 445 -12.44 -23.79 -43.42
C SER A 445 -12.06 -22.95 -44.65
N VAL A 446 -11.08 -22.05 -44.53
CA VAL A 446 -10.53 -21.28 -45.65
C VAL A 446 -9.69 -22.19 -46.57
N SER A 447 -8.92 -23.13 -46.02
CA SER A 447 -8.21 -24.13 -46.84
C SER A 447 -9.14 -25.13 -47.53
N CYS A 448 -10.25 -25.56 -46.90
CA CYS A 448 -11.24 -26.43 -47.55
C CYS A 448 -12.07 -25.72 -48.63
N SER A 449 -12.21 -24.38 -48.54
CA SER A 449 -12.89 -23.58 -49.57
C SER A 449 -11.99 -23.31 -50.78
N VAL A 450 -10.67 -23.25 -50.58
CA VAL A 450 -9.68 -23.08 -51.66
C VAL A 450 -9.40 -24.38 -52.43
N TRP A 451 -9.71 -25.55 -51.86
CA TRP A 451 -9.61 -26.85 -52.55
C TRP A 451 -10.91 -27.31 -53.24
N ARG A 452 -11.99 -26.49 -53.23
CA ARG A 452 -13.25 -26.77 -53.96
C ARG A 452 -13.49 -25.82 -55.14
N MET A 453 -12.51 -25.00 -55.48
CA MET A 453 -12.45 -24.18 -56.68
C MET A 453 -11.04 -24.26 -57.29
N ARG A 454 -10.65 -25.45 -57.75
CA ARG A 454 -9.72 -25.66 -58.88
C ARG A 454 -9.64 -27.13 -59.27
#